data_AF-A0A7H9KED5-F1
#
_entry.id   AF-A0A7H9KED5-F1
#
_cell.length_a   1.000
_cell.length_b   1.000
_cell.length_c   1.000
_cell.angle_alpha   90.00
_cell.angle_beta   90.00
_cell.angle_gamma   90.00
#
_symmetry.space_group_name_H-M   'P 1'
#
loop_
_entity.id
_entity.type
_entity.pdbx_description
1 polymer ?
#
loop_
_entity_poly.entity_id
_entity_poly.type
_entity_poly.pdbx_seq_one_letter_code
_entity_poly.pdbx_strand_id
1 'polypeptide(L)'
;MVCFKSQRGMNMPGFNYGGYGDGTGWSSESGGPAPGGGMHGNSGGQRGDNANSSNSVSQQISAIQNDQKLKQKVVNMLIAARKMNPEAKMILGSIAPSGVMQVTIEGVTSTQAKQLGLGGLVMGYNASGVIGAVGEIDTGHRLNASGASTPGSETSVESFVNGKKPAGEWHAVAKDSWTGAGPVNAGLVNNAIKSVRIIKKGYVTGVLLPEEVMNKAEYKAMRQAFDSLPLAKQGEAVRQIVAAWSLAYQDFPVNLRKDMGRVTERVVDAVNLALILNQISSRMSASQKDVDAANRIINETVKAINDVNLKIAEKKKQQAPLLSLMKQKQKKVEELKKVFKNHSYHRIRDAQRAYDDARNKNDLLVSDINALQAQVSGLTARKQQAEKNKAAAEKAKADAKAKAEAEKAAAEAKAKAEAEKARKEAEAKANDEKAVLTKASEIIISVGDKVGEYLGDKYKALSREIAGNIKNFQGKTIRSYDEAMASVNKLMANPDLKINAADRDVIVNAWKAFDAEDMGNKFAALGKTFKAADYVMKANNIREKSIEGYQTGNWGPLMREVESWVVSGIASAVALAIFSATLGAYLLAVGASAAVVGIIGIIIASFIGALIDDKFIDRLNNEIIRPAH
;
A
#
# COMPACT_ATOMS: atom_id res chain seq x y z
N MET A 1 7.58 -37.17 36.16
CA MET A 1 7.39 -38.43 36.91
C MET A 1 5.93 -38.82 36.64
N VAL A 2 5.57 -39.82 35.84
CA VAL A 2 6.04 -41.20 35.71
C VAL A 2 5.90 -41.66 34.25
N CYS A 3 6.88 -42.43 33.76
CA CYS A 3 6.86 -43.20 32.52
C CYS A 3 6.04 -44.49 32.70
N PHE A 4 5.45 -45.03 31.62
CA PHE A 4 5.62 -46.46 31.29
C PHE A 4 5.46 -46.74 29.78
N LYS A 5 6.41 -47.53 29.29
CA LYS A 5 6.68 -48.08 27.94
C LYS A 5 5.70 -49.22 27.58
N SER A 6 5.17 -49.30 26.35
CA SER A 6 5.66 -50.02 25.14
C SER A 6 5.52 -51.55 25.13
N GLN A 7 4.81 -52.08 24.11
CA GLN A 7 5.08 -53.29 23.30
C GLN A 7 4.35 -53.10 21.93
N ARG A 8 5.05 -52.91 20.78
CA ARG A 8 5.49 -53.87 19.74
C ARG A 8 4.38 -54.82 19.25
N GLY A 9 4.09 -55.05 17.97
CA GLY A 9 4.66 -54.63 16.68
C GLY A 9 4.08 -55.49 15.52
N MET A 10 4.30 -55.02 14.28
CA MET A 10 4.10 -55.69 12.96
C MET A 10 2.63 -55.88 12.49
N ASN A 11 2.21 -55.60 11.25
CA ASN A 11 2.88 -55.62 9.94
C ASN A 11 2.09 -54.73 8.93
N MET A 12 2.76 -54.06 8.00
CA MET A 12 2.15 -53.32 6.87
C MET A 12 1.80 -54.25 5.70
N PRO A 13 0.90 -53.83 4.80
CA PRO A 13 1.37 -53.57 3.44
C PRO A 13 0.73 -52.33 2.77
N GLY A 14 1.60 -51.44 2.25
CA GLY A 14 1.59 -50.91 0.88
C GLY A 14 0.51 -49.90 0.42
N PHE A 15 0.98 -48.94 -0.39
CA PHE A 15 0.26 -47.97 -1.26
C PHE A 15 -0.23 -46.69 -0.56
N ASN A 16 -0.02 -45.46 -1.05
CA ASN A 16 0.52 -44.94 -2.31
C ASN A 16 0.94 -43.47 -2.09
N TYR A 17 2.12 -43.05 -2.55
CA TYR A 17 2.55 -41.65 -2.53
C TYR A 17 1.87 -40.89 -3.67
N GLY A 18 0.86 -40.08 -3.34
CA GLY A 18 0.24 -39.11 -4.25
C GLY A 18 0.49 -37.69 -3.76
N GLY A 19 1.61 -37.09 -4.16
CA GLY A 19 1.92 -35.69 -3.90
C GLY A 19 1.04 -34.76 -4.73
N TYR A 20 0.31 -33.88 -4.05
CA TYR A 20 -0.26 -32.68 -4.67
C TYR A 20 0.73 -31.53 -4.47
N GLY A 21 1.21 -30.99 -5.59
CA GLY A 21 2.15 -29.87 -5.64
C GLY A 21 1.61 -28.61 -4.96
N ASP A 22 2.53 -27.86 -4.37
CA ASP A 22 2.32 -26.66 -3.54
C ASP A 22 2.09 -25.37 -4.34
N GLY A 23 1.61 -25.47 -5.58
CA GLY A 23 1.06 -24.35 -6.34
C GLY A 23 2.01 -23.18 -6.59
N THR A 24 3.33 -23.37 -6.52
CA THR A 24 4.30 -22.33 -6.91
C THR A 24 4.73 -22.55 -8.36
N GLY A 25 4.29 -21.65 -9.24
CA GLY A 25 4.73 -21.65 -10.63
C GLY A 25 6.12 -21.04 -10.73
N TRP A 26 7.12 -21.85 -11.07
CA TRP A 26 8.33 -21.51 -11.85
C TRP A 26 9.16 -22.77 -12.07
N SER A 27 9.03 -23.42 -13.24
CA SER A 27 10.11 -24.04 -14.01
C SER A 27 9.55 -24.78 -15.23
N SER A 28 10.13 -24.48 -16.39
CA SER A 28 9.95 -25.14 -17.68
C SER A 28 11.03 -26.21 -17.88
N GLU A 29 10.69 -27.25 -18.66
CA GLU A 29 11.49 -28.40 -19.18
C GLU A 29 11.17 -29.75 -18.52
N SER A 30 11.08 -30.91 -19.18
CA SER A 30 10.75 -31.37 -20.54
C SER A 30 10.64 -32.92 -20.46
N GLY A 31 9.86 -33.58 -21.33
CA GLY A 31 9.97 -35.04 -21.57
C GLY A 31 8.64 -35.82 -21.62
N GLY A 32 8.30 -36.40 -22.79
CA GLY A 32 7.07 -37.19 -23.07
C GLY A 32 7.04 -38.61 -22.45
N PRO A 33 6.23 -39.59 -22.93
CA PRO A 33 5.58 -39.71 -24.26
C PRO A 33 4.06 -39.94 -24.25
N ALA A 34 3.45 -39.90 -25.45
CA ALA A 34 2.04 -40.23 -25.72
C ALA A 34 1.71 -41.74 -25.49
N PRO A 35 0.41 -42.10 -25.36
CA PRO A 35 -0.28 -42.62 -26.55
C PRO A 35 -1.76 -42.21 -26.73
N GLY A 36 -2.16 -42.17 -28.00
CA GLY A 36 -3.48 -42.38 -28.64
C GLY A 36 -4.77 -41.93 -27.94
N GLY A 37 -5.74 -41.31 -28.60
CA GLY A 37 -6.11 -41.26 -30.00
C GLY A 37 -7.64 -41.15 -30.03
N GLY A 38 -8.18 -40.16 -30.73
CA GLY A 38 -9.62 -39.90 -30.74
C GLY A 38 -9.95 -38.54 -31.35
N MET A 39 -9.66 -38.40 -32.64
CA MET A 39 -10.11 -37.29 -33.48
C MET A 39 -11.61 -37.39 -33.76
N HIS A 40 -12.32 -36.28 -33.56
CA HIS A 40 -13.33 -35.67 -34.45
C HIS A 40 -13.40 -34.20 -33.98
N GLY A 41 -12.83 -33.18 -34.65
CA GLY A 41 -13.10 -32.70 -36.02
C GLY A 41 -14.38 -31.86 -35.98
N ASN A 42 -14.39 -30.52 -35.95
CA ASN A 42 -14.13 -29.58 -37.05
C ASN A 42 -14.29 -28.14 -36.45
N SER A 43 -13.66 -27.03 -36.84
CA SER A 43 -12.84 -26.55 -37.97
C SER A 43 -12.09 -25.30 -37.45
N GLY A 44 -10.79 -25.08 -37.67
CA GLY A 44 -10.20 -24.84 -38.99
C GLY A 44 -10.27 -23.33 -39.29
N GLY A 45 -9.19 -22.62 -39.00
CA GLY A 45 -9.13 -21.16 -39.07
C GLY A 45 -9.16 -20.60 -40.49
N GLN A 46 -9.77 -19.43 -40.61
CA GLN A 46 -9.50 -18.45 -41.66
C GLN A 46 -9.27 -17.11 -40.99
N ARG A 47 -8.02 -16.63 -41.09
CA ARG A 47 -7.68 -15.22 -40.97
C ARG A 47 -8.41 -14.50 -42.10
N GLY A 48 -9.58 -13.96 -41.77
CA GLY A 48 -10.26 -12.94 -42.55
C GLY A 48 -10.37 -11.72 -41.67
N ASP A 49 -9.57 -10.70 -41.97
CA ASP A 49 -9.83 -9.34 -41.52
C ASP A 49 -11.20 -8.93 -42.08
N ASN A 50 -12.25 -9.06 -41.28
CA ASN A 50 -13.47 -8.28 -41.47
C ASN A 50 -14.21 -8.07 -40.14
N ALA A 51 -14.69 -6.85 -39.98
CA ALA A 51 -14.99 -6.21 -38.72
C ALA A 51 -16.25 -6.75 -37.99
N ASN A 52 -16.23 -6.51 -36.68
CA ASN A 52 -17.39 -6.18 -35.84
C ASN A 52 -18.18 -7.34 -35.18
N SER A 53 -17.63 -7.88 -34.08
CA SER A 53 -18.44 -8.00 -32.86
C SER A 53 -17.64 -7.42 -31.69
N SER A 54 -17.61 -6.08 -31.60
CA SER A 54 -17.17 -5.43 -30.38
C SER A 54 -18.18 -5.76 -29.29
N ASN A 55 -17.92 -6.83 -28.51
CA ASN A 55 -18.74 -7.08 -27.34
C ASN A 55 -18.67 -5.82 -26.48
N SER A 56 -19.82 -5.20 -26.23
CA SER A 56 -19.86 -4.00 -25.40
C SER A 56 -19.32 -4.32 -24.01
N VAL A 57 -18.74 -3.34 -23.31
CA VAL A 57 -18.26 -3.53 -21.93
C VAL A 57 -19.35 -4.16 -21.05
N SER A 58 -20.63 -3.81 -21.30
CA SER A 58 -21.79 -4.42 -20.63
C SER A 58 -21.94 -5.92 -20.91
N GLN A 59 -21.73 -6.38 -22.14
CA GLN A 59 -21.74 -7.81 -22.49
C GLN A 59 -20.56 -8.56 -21.84
N GLN A 60 -19.38 -7.95 -21.78
CA GLN A 60 -18.20 -8.55 -21.13
C GLN A 60 -18.41 -8.68 -19.61
N ILE A 61 -19.01 -7.67 -18.97
CA ILE A 61 -19.39 -7.74 -17.55
C ILE A 61 -20.46 -8.81 -17.32
N SER A 62 -21.42 -8.94 -18.23
CA SER A 62 -22.42 -10.01 -18.16
C SER A 62 -21.77 -11.40 -18.29
N ALA A 63 -20.72 -11.55 -19.11
CA ALA A 63 -19.96 -12.80 -19.21
C ALA A 63 -19.22 -13.12 -17.90
N ILE A 64 -18.58 -12.13 -17.27
CA ILE A 64 -17.95 -12.26 -15.95
C ILE A 64 -18.98 -12.70 -14.90
N GLN A 65 -20.15 -12.06 -14.88
CA GLN A 65 -21.23 -12.39 -13.95
C GLN A 65 -21.83 -13.77 -14.17
N ASN A 66 -21.69 -14.36 -15.36
CA ASN A 66 -22.23 -15.69 -15.68
C ASN A 66 -21.19 -16.81 -15.62
N ASP A 67 -19.92 -16.50 -15.38
CA ASP A 67 -18.84 -17.48 -15.26
C ASP A 67 -19.02 -18.35 -14.01
N GLN A 68 -19.27 -19.64 -14.22
CA GLN A 68 -19.52 -20.61 -13.14
C GLN A 68 -18.28 -20.87 -12.27
N LYS A 69 -17.08 -20.85 -12.86
CA LYS A 69 -15.83 -21.06 -12.11
C LYS A 69 -15.57 -19.87 -11.20
N LEU A 70 -15.80 -18.65 -11.70
CA LEU A 70 -15.65 -17.43 -10.92
C LEU A 70 -16.69 -17.37 -9.79
N LYS A 71 -17.95 -17.70 -10.06
CA LYS A 71 -19.00 -17.81 -9.03
C LYS A 71 -18.58 -18.77 -7.91
N GLN A 72 -18.14 -19.97 -8.25
CA GLN A 72 -17.71 -20.95 -7.26
C GLN A 72 -16.49 -20.45 -6.47
N LYS A 73 -15.54 -19.78 -7.12
CA LYS A 73 -14.35 -19.20 -6.49
C LYS A 73 -14.73 -18.16 -5.43
N VAL A 74 -15.61 -17.20 -5.75
CA VAL A 74 -16.02 -16.16 -4.78
C VAL A 74 -16.87 -16.72 -3.64
N VAL A 75 -17.71 -17.72 -3.90
CA VAL A 75 -18.49 -18.42 -2.85
C VAL A 75 -17.57 -19.18 -1.90
N ASN A 76 -16.62 -19.95 -2.43
CA ASN A 76 -15.67 -20.71 -1.61
C ASN A 76 -14.81 -19.76 -0.76
N MET A 77 -14.39 -18.64 -1.32
CA MET A 77 -13.64 -17.62 -0.60
C MET A 77 -14.45 -17.02 0.55
N LEU A 78 -15.72 -16.67 0.34
CA LEU A 78 -16.60 -16.17 1.40
C LEU A 78 -16.86 -17.23 2.48
N ILE A 79 -17.06 -18.50 2.11
CA ILE A 79 -17.21 -19.61 3.07
C ILE A 79 -15.94 -19.73 3.92
N ALA A 80 -14.77 -19.71 3.30
CA ALA A 80 -13.49 -19.79 4.01
C ALA A 80 -13.27 -18.57 4.92
N ALA A 81 -13.64 -17.36 4.48
CA ALA A 81 -13.62 -16.17 5.32
C ALA A 81 -14.56 -16.32 6.54
N ARG A 82 -15.76 -16.87 6.34
CA ARG A 82 -16.73 -17.11 7.42
C ARG A 82 -16.31 -18.19 8.41
N LYS A 83 -15.46 -19.14 7.99
CA LYS A 83 -14.82 -20.08 8.92
C LYS A 83 -13.81 -19.39 9.84
N MET A 84 -13.15 -18.34 9.37
CA MET A 84 -12.23 -17.54 10.19
C MET A 84 -12.98 -16.54 11.08
N ASN A 85 -14.01 -15.90 10.53
CA ASN A 85 -14.89 -14.97 11.24
C ASN A 85 -16.33 -15.12 10.74
N PRO A 86 -17.28 -15.64 11.53
CA PRO A 86 -18.66 -15.87 11.11
C PRO A 86 -19.36 -14.63 10.52
N GLU A 87 -18.99 -13.43 10.97
CA GLU A 87 -19.55 -12.15 10.52
C GLU A 87 -18.88 -11.60 9.24
N ALA A 88 -17.97 -12.35 8.62
CA ALA A 88 -17.24 -11.90 7.44
C ALA A 88 -18.19 -11.58 6.28
N LYS A 89 -17.95 -10.42 5.66
CA LYS A 89 -18.66 -9.93 4.48
C LYS A 89 -17.68 -9.76 3.34
N MET A 90 -18.08 -10.14 2.13
CA MET A 90 -17.26 -9.98 0.94
C MET A 90 -18.01 -9.12 -0.08
N ILE A 91 -17.33 -8.07 -0.52
CA ILE A 91 -17.83 -7.06 -1.46
C ILE A 91 -16.98 -7.15 -2.72
N LEU A 92 -17.63 -7.28 -3.87
CA LEU A 92 -17.01 -7.28 -5.18
C LEU A 92 -17.07 -5.86 -5.74
N GLY A 93 -15.92 -5.36 -6.16
CA GLY A 93 -15.71 -3.98 -6.57
C GLY A 93 -15.25 -3.87 -8.02
N SER A 94 -14.65 -2.73 -8.35
CA SER A 94 -14.22 -2.38 -9.70
C SER A 94 -13.40 -3.47 -10.42
N ILE A 95 -13.56 -3.55 -11.74
CA ILE A 95 -12.83 -4.47 -12.62
C ILE A 95 -11.93 -3.66 -13.54
N ALA A 96 -10.61 -3.92 -13.52
CA ALA A 96 -9.67 -3.27 -14.42
C ALA A 96 -9.80 -3.79 -15.87
N PRO A 97 -9.35 -3.02 -16.89
CA PRO A 97 -9.29 -3.49 -18.28
C PRO A 97 -8.55 -4.83 -18.46
N SER A 98 -7.57 -5.09 -17.59
CA SER A 98 -6.81 -6.35 -17.55
C SER A 98 -7.65 -7.58 -17.18
N GLY A 99 -8.88 -7.42 -16.69
CA GLY A 99 -9.73 -8.50 -16.21
C GLY A 99 -9.56 -8.83 -14.73
N VAL A 100 -8.83 -8.00 -13.98
CA VAL A 100 -8.67 -8.16 -12.53
C VAL A 100 -9.83 -7.46 -11.82
N MET A 101 -10.54 -8.19 -10.96
CA MET A 101 -11.62 -7.67 -10.14
C MET A 101 -11.14 -7.42 -8.72
N GLN A 102 -11.47 -6.24 -8.19
CA GLN A 102 -11.26 -5.93 -6.80
C GLN A 102 -12.23 -6.68 -5.90
N VAL A 103 -11.70 -7.14 -4.78
CA VAL A 103 -12.47 -7.80 -3.73
C VAL A 103 -12.11 -7.18 -2.40
N THR A 104 -13.13 -6.83 -1.64
CA THR A 104 -13.01 -6.45 -0.23
C THR A 104 -13.58 -7.56 0.64
N ILE A 105 -12.85 -7.96 1.68
CA ILE A 105 -13.33 -8.90 2.70
C ILE A 105 -13.26 -8.20 4.06
N GLU A 106 -14.43 -7.90 4.62
CA GLU A 106 -14.60 -7.43 5.99
C GLU A 106 -14.55 -8.58 6.98
N GLY A 107 -14.03 -8.33 8.17
CA GLY A 107 -13.89 -9.30 9.25
C GLY A 107 -12.59 -10.09 9.23
N VAL A 108 -11.69 -9.82 8.29
CA VAL A 108 -10.38 -10.50 8.16
C VAL A 108 -9.24 -9.48 7.99
N THR A 109 -8.05 -9.87 8.43
CA THR A 109 -6.80 -9.13 8.21
C THR A 109 -6.29 -9.30 6.78
N SER A 110 -5.39 -8.41 6.33
CA SER A 110 -4.74 -8.55 5.01
C SER A 110 -3.96 -9.85 4.85
N THR A 111 -3.32 -10.34 5.92
CA THR A 111 -2.63 -11.64 5.94
C THR A 111 -3.60 -12.80 5.72
N GLN A 112 -4.73 -12.81 6.43
CA GLN A 112 -5.77 -13.82 6.23
C GLN A 112 -6.37 -13.74 4.83
N ALA A 113 -6.59 -12.53 4.31
CA ALA A 113 -7.13 -12.35 2.97
C ALA A 113 -6.19 -12.88 1.86
N LYS A 114 -4.87 -12.74 2.02
CA LYS A 114 -3.88 -13.41 1.15
C LYS A 114 -4.01 -14.94 1.22
N GLN A 115 -4.17 -15.50 2.42
CA GLN A 115 -4.38 -16.96 2.60
C GLN A 115 -5.68 -17.45 1.97
N LEU A 116 -6.70 -16.59 1.92
CA LEU A 116 -7.98 -16.86 1.26
C LEU A 116 -7.89 -16.80 -0.28
N GLY A 117 -6.74 -16.38 -0.82
CA GLY A 117 -6.50 -16.35 -2.28
C GLY A 117 -6.70 -14.98 -2.92
N LEU A 118 -6.75 -13.89 -2.15
CA LEU A 118 -6.60 -12.55 -2.73
C LEU A 118 -5.18 -12.36 -3.24
N GLY A 119 -5.07 -11.99 -4.51
CA GLY A 119 -3.84 -11.63 -5.18
C GLY A 119 -3.64 -10.13 -5.28
N GLY A 120 -2.64 -9.73 -6.07
CA GLY A 120 -2.27 -8.34 -6.25
C GLY A 120 -1.71 -7.72 -4.97
N LEU A 121 -1.91 -6.42 -4.83
CA LEU A 121 -1.46 -5.67 -3.66
C LEU A 121 -2.53 -5.71 -2.56
N VAL A 122 -2.51 -6.75 -1.73
CA VAL A 122 -3.53 -6.92 -0.68
C VAL A 122 -3.28 -5.96 0.50
N MET A 123 -4.22 -5.05 0.70
CA MET A 123 -4.16 -3.95 1.66
C MET A 123 -5.14 -4.14 2.81
N GLY A 124 -4.68 -3.87 4.03
CA GLY A 124 -5.56 -3.82 5.20
C GLY A 124 -6.20 -2.44 5.36
N TYR A 125 -7.41 -2.42 5.91
CA TYR A 125 -8.01 -1.19 6.41
C TYR A 125 -8.70 -1.42 7.75
N ASN A 126 -8.83 -0.33 8.51
CA ASN A 126 -9.56 -0.32 9.76
C ASN A 126 -10.58 0.81 9.71
N ALA A 127 -11.83 0.44 9.48
CA ALA A 127 -12.92 1.37 9.27
C ALA A 127 -14.04 1.14 10.27
N SER A 128 -14.36 2.15 11.08
CA SER A 128 -15.50 2.10 12.02
C SER A 128 -15.50 0.88 12.96
N GLY A 129 -14.32 0.40 13.36
CA GLY A 129 -14.17 -0.81 14.19
C GLY A 129 -14.26 -2.12 13.40
N VAL A 130 -14.45 -2.06 12.08
CA VAL A 130 -14.40 -3.19 11.16
C VAL A 130 -13.00 -3.26 10.57
N ILE A 131 -12.33 -4.39 10.83
CA ILE A 131 -11.10 -4.75 10.15
C ILE A 131 -11.49 -5.36 8.81
N GLY A 132 -10.83 -4.97 7.73
CA GLY A 132 -11.01 -5.61 6.45
C GLY A 132 -9.74 -5.58 5.61
N ALA A 133 -9.81 -6.29 4.49
CA ALA A 133 -8.75 -6.32 3.51
C ALA A 133 -9.32 -6.11 2.11
N VAL A 134 -8.61 -5.33 1.31
CA VAL A 134 -8.87 -5.18 -0.11
C VAL A 134 -7.75 -5.88 -0.87
N GLY A 135 -8.11 -6.66 -1.87
CA GLY A 135 -7.19 -7.28 -2.79
C GLY A 135 -7.92 -7.59 -4.08
N GLU A 136 -7.42 -8.56 -4.82
CA GLU A 136 -7.86 -8.76 -6.19
C GLU A 136 -8.01 -10.24 -6.54
N ILE A 137 -8.88 -10.53 -7.51
CA ILE A 137 -8.96 -11.84 -8.16
C ILE A 137 -8.96 -11.67 -9.67
N ASP A 138 -8.30 -12.58 -10.36
CA ASP A 138 -8.44 -12.71 -11.81
C ASP A 138 -9.84 -13.26 -12.14
N THR A 139 -10.55 -12.55 -13.03
CA THR A 139 -11.85 -12.99 -13.54
C THR A 139 -11.71 -13.96 -14.72
N GLY A 140 -10.56 -13.98 -15.41
CA GLY A 140 -10.35 -14.68 -16.67
C GLY A 140 -10.89 -13.94 -17.90
N HIS A 141 -11.51 -12.76 -17.72
CA HIS A 141 -12.17 -12.01 -18.78
C HIS A 141 -11.60 -10.59 -18.88
N ARG A 142 -10.90 -10.28 -19.97
CA ARG A 142 -10.41 -8.91 -20.23
C ARG A 142 -11.55 -8.01 -20.70
N LEU A 143 -11.49 -6.73 -20.32
CA LEU A 143 -12.48 -5.74 -20.74
C LEU A 143 -11.92 -4.84 -21.84
N ASN A 144 -12.74 -4.57 -22.86
CA ASN A 144 -12.47 -3.56 -23.88
C ASN A 144 -12.94 -2.19 -23.39
N ALA A 145 -12.33 -1.72 -22.29
CA ALA A 145 -12.64 -0.47 -21.63
C ALA A 145 -11.39 0.40 -21.53
N SER A 146 -11.56 1.72 -21.62
CA SER A 146 -10.44 2.66 -21.51
C SER A 146 -9.97 2.88 -20.07
N GLY A 147 -10.85 2.65 -19.09
CA GLY A 147 -10.57 2.67 -17.65
C GLY A 147 -11.27 1.51 -16.93
N ALA A 148 -11.23 1.53 -15.59
CA ALA A 148 -11.91 0.50 -14.81
C ALA A 148 -13.43 0.51 -15.06
N SER A 149 -14.07 -0.65 -14.92
CA SER A 149 -15.53 -0.76 -14.85
C SER A 149 -15.95 -0.82 -13.39
N THR A 150 -16.80 0.10 -12.96
CA THR A 150 -17.16 0.28 -11.54
C THR A 150 -18.65 0.04 -11.33
N PRO A 151 -19.05 -0.66 -10.25
CA PRO A 151 -20.46 -0.86 -9.97
C PRO A 151 -21.06 0.43 -9.37
N GLY A 152 -22.32 0.74 -9.70
CA GLY A 152 -23.02 1.90 -9.15
C GLY A 152 -23.37 1.77 -7.65
N SER A 153 -23.22 0.57 -7.07
CA SER A 153 -23.37 0.30 -5.64
C SER A 153 -22.58 -0.95 -5.22
N GLU A 154 -22.35 -1.12 -3.92
CA GLU A 154 -21.65 -2.30 -3.38
C GLU A 154 -22.31 -3.61 -3.85
N THR A 155 -21.50 -4.54 -4.36
CA THR A 155 -21.98 -5.81 -4.88
C THR A 155 -21.59 -6.94 -3.94
N SER A 156 -22.55 -7.57 -3.27
CA SER A 156 -22.28 -8.75 -2.43
C SER A 156 -22.03 -9.99 -3.31
N VAL A 157 -21.35 -10.99 -2.75
CA VAL A 157 -21.17 -12.30 -3.41
C VAL A 157 -22.52 -12.93 -3.78
N GLU A 158 -23.51 -12.83 -2.89
CA GLU A 158 -24.85 -13.38 -3.14
C GLU A 158 -25.54 -12.67 -4.32
N SER A 159 -25.49 -11.34 -4.38
CA SER A 159 -26.05 -10.59 -5.51
C SER A 159 -25.35 -10.95 -6.81
N PHE A 160 -24.02 -11.05 -6.80
CA PHE A 160 -23.23 -11.39 -7.98
C PHE A 160 -23.53 -12.80 -8.51
N VAL A 161 -23.54 -13.80 -7.63
CA VAL A 161 -23.77 -15.20 -8.02
C VAL A 161 -25.18 -15.41 -8.57
N ASN A 162 -26.16 -14.68 -8.03
CA ASN A 162 -27.55 -14.71 -8.49
C ASN A 162 -27.82 -13.82 -9.70
N GLY A 163 -26.79 -13.18 -10.29
CA GLY A 163 -26.95 -12.31 -11.45
C GLY A 163 -27.74 -11.03 -11.18
N LYS A 164 -27.88 -10.62 -9.91
CA LYS A 164 -28.53 -9.35 -9.54
C LYS A 164 -27.60 -8.20 -9.92
N LYS A 165 -28.11 -7.27 -10.72
CA LYS A 165 -27.36 -6.06 -11.09
C LYS A 165 -27.32 -5.07 -9.92
N PRO A 166 -26.18 -4.40 -9.67
CA PRO A 166 -26.12 -3.31 -8.71
C PRO A 166 -26.99 -2.14 -9.18
N ALA A 167 -27.52 -1.36 -8.23
CA ALA A 167 -28.17 -0.09 -8.55
C ALA A 167 -27.18 0.82 -9.29
N GLY A 168 -27.60 1.43 -10.39
CA GLY A 168 -26.74 2.22 -11.30
C GLY A 168 -25.94 1.40 -12.32
N GLU A 169 -26.10 0.06 -12.31
CA GLU A 169 -25.37 -0.90 -13.14
C GLU A 169 -23.83 -0.73 -13.09
N TRP A 170 -23.11 -1.52 -13.88
CA TRP A 170 -21.67 -1.30 -14.05
C TRP A 170 -21.42 -0.33 -15.19
N HIS A 171 -20.50 0.61 -14.98
CA HIS A 171 -20.14 1.59 -16.00
C HIS A 171 -18.62 1.75 -16.07
N ALA A 172 -18.12 1.96 -17.29
CA ALA A 172 -16.72 2.28 -17.50
C ALA A 172 -16.43 3.71 -17.03
N VAL A 173 -15.40 3.88 -16.20
CA VAL A 173 -14.87 5.21 -15.90
C VAL A 173 -13.87 5.65 -16.97
N ALA A 174 -13.53 6.94 -16.95
CA ALA A 174 -12.59 7.53 -17.89
C ALA A 174 -11.22 6.81 -17.88
N LYS A 175 -10.48 6.94 -18.99
CA LYS A 175 -9.12 6.43 -19.10
C LYS A 175 -8.26 6.86 -17.91
N ASP A 176 -7.38 5.95 -17.46
CA ASP A 176 -6.51 6.13 -16.30
C ASP A 176 -7.30 6.42 -15.01
N SER A 177 -8.47 5.81 -14.80
CA SER A 177 -9.27 5.97 -13.59
C SER A 177 -9.67 4.61 -13.02
N TRP A 178 -9.73 4.53 -11.68
CA TRP A 178 -9.82 3.27 -10.92
C TRP A 178 -11.02 3.21 -9.98
N THR A 179 -11.63 4.35 -9.69
CA THR A 179 -12.85 4.43 -8.88
C THR A 179 -13.93 5.25 -9.56
N GLY A 180 -15.17 4.84 -9.32
CA GLY A 180 -16.40 5.56 -9.63
C GLY A 180 -16.97 6.25 -8.39
N ALA A 181 -18.30 6.33 -8.32
CA ALA A 181 -19.04 6.97 -7.24
C ALA A 181 -18.69 6.41 -5.84
N GLY A 182 -18.68 7.28 -4.85
CA GLY A 182 -18.45 6.96 -3.44
C GLY A 182 -18.43 8.22 -2.58
N PRO A 183 -18.17 8.10 -1.27
CA PRO A 183 -18.23 9.24 -0.34
C PRO A 183 -17.21 10.33 -0.68
N VAL A 184 -16.03 9.97 -1.18
CA VAL A 184 -15.06 10.94 -1.69
C VAL A 184 -15.28 11.08 -3.20
N ASN A 185 -15.25 12.32 -3.69
CA ASN A 185 -15.39 12.58 -5.12
C ASN A 185 -14.36 11.77 -5.91
N ALA A 186 -14.84 10.97 -6.87
CA ALA A 186 -14.02 10.05 -7.67
C ALA A 186 -12.89 10.77 -8.41
N GLY A 187 -13.14 11.99 -8.90
CA GLY A 187 -12.13 12.81 -9.56
C GLY A 187 -10.95 13.14 -8.65
N LEU A 188 -11.21 13.45 -7.37
CA LEU A 188 -10.15 13.71 -6.40
C LEU A 188 -9.28 12.47 -6.14
N VAL A 189 -9.91 11.30 -5.95
CA VAL A 189 -9.18 10.04 -5.74
C VAL A 189 -8.34 9.69 -6.97
N ASN A 190 -8.93 9.73 -8.16
CA ASN A 190 -8.22 9.41 -9.40
C ASN A 190 -7.10 10.42 -9.69
N ASN A 191 -7.30 11.71 -9.42
CA ASN A 191 -6.25 12.72 -9.58
C ASN A 191 -5.07 12.52 -8.61
N ALA A 192 -5.36 12.13 -7.36
CA ALA A 192 -4.32 11.80 -6.38
C ALA A 192 -3.49 10.57 -6.81
N ILE A 193 -4.10 9.58 -7.46
CA ILE A 193 -3.37 8.42 -8.00
C ILE A 193 -2.57 8.82 -9.24
N LYS A 194 -3.15 9.62 -10.15
CA LYS A 194 -2.45 10.08 -11.37
C LYS A 194 -1.20 10.91 -11.06
N SER A 195 -1.25 11.74 -10.02
CA SER A 195 -0.16 12.64 -9.66
C SER A 195 1.12 11.92 -9.20
N VAL A 196 1.04 10.61 -8.93
CA VAL A 196 2.15 9.74 -8.57
C VAL A 196 3.11 9.49 -9.75
N ARG A 197 2.62 9.58 -10.99
CA ARG A 197 3.39 9.27 -12.20
C ARG A 197 4.37 10.38 -12.56
N ILE A 198 5.62 10.01 -12.86
CA ILE A 198 6.59 10.89 -13.53
C ILE A 198 6.51 10.59 -15.03
N ILE A 199 6.10 11.59 -15.82
CA ILE A 199 5.89 11.43 -17.27
C ILE A 199 6.98 12.18 -18.04
N LYS A 200 7.64 11.50 -18.98
CA LYS A 200 8.59 12.10 -19.94
C LYS A 200 8.27 11.64 -21.36
N LYS A 201 8.19 12.57 -22.31
CA LYS A 201 7.84 12.32 -23.72
C LYS A 201 6.57 11.45 -23.88
N GLY A 202 5.58 11.61 -22.99
CA GLY A 202 4.32 10.85 -23.01
C GLY A 202 4.32 9.48 -22.33
N TYR A 203 5.46 9.03 -21.79
CA TYR A 203 5.59 7.74 -21.11
C TYR A 203 5.77 7.90 -19.60
N VAL A 204 5.23 6.96 -18.82
CA VAL A 204 5.48 6.88 -17.37
C VAL A 204 6.88 6.32 -17.15
N THR A 205 7.82 7.19 -16.78
CA THR A 205 9.23 6.84 -16.58
C THR A 205 9.61 6.64 -15.12
N GLY A 206 8.70 6.94 -14.19
CA GLY A 206 8.96 6.82 -12.76
C GLY A 206 7.75 7.05 -11.89
N VAL A 207 7.96 6.88 -10.59
CA VAL A 207 6.97 7.01 -9.52
C VAL A 207 7.55 7.96 -8.49
N LEU A 208 6.78 8.97 -8.07
CA LEU A 208 7.17 9.87 -6.99
C LEU A 208 7.33 9.13 -5.67
N LEU A 209 8.20 9.63 -4.80
CA LEU A 209 8.34 9.11 -3.45
C LEU A 209 7.05 9.36 -2.64
N PRO A 210 6.73 8.50 -1.65
CA PRO A 210 5.51 8.66 -0.86
C PRO A 210 5.34 10.04 -0.24
N GLU A 211 6.41 10.64 0.27
CA GLU A 211 6.42 11.98 0.86
C GLU A 211 6.16 13.08 -0.18
N GLU A 212 6.65 12.91 -1.40
CA GLU A 212 6.40 13.84 -2.51
C GLU A 212 4.92 13.77 -2.90
N VAL A 213 4.36 12.55 -3.01
CA VAL A 213 2.95 12.33 -3.30
C VAL A 213 2.06 12.95 -2.22
N MET A 214 2.36 12.73 -0.93
CA MET A 214 1.57 13.32 0.15
C MET A 214 1.65 14.85 0.19
N ASN A 215 2.67 15.45 -0.42
CA ASN A 215 2.81 16.90 -0.53
C ASN A 215 2.10 17.51 -1.75
N LYS A 216 1.71 16.69 -2.74
CA LYS A 216 0.96 17.13 -3.92
C LYS A 216 -0.40 17.73 -3.56
N ALA A 217 -0.81 18.74 -4.32
CA ALA A 217 -2.09 19.42 -4.14
C ALA A 217 -3.27 18.44 -4.36
N GLU A 218 -3.14 17.50 -5.30
CA GLU A 218 -4.13 16.49 -5.62
C GLU A 218 -4.40 15.54 -4.45
N TYR A 219 -3.33 15.05 -3.82
CA TYR A 219 -3.45 14.22 -2.62
C TYR A 219 -4.05 15.00 -1.45
N LYS A 220 -3.59 16.24 -1.21
CA LYS A 220 -4.12 17.11 -0.15
C LYS A 220 -5.62 17.40 -0.35
N ALA A 221 -6.06 17.61 -1.60
CA ALA A 221 -7.47 17.83 -1.92
C ALA A 221 -8.31 16.57 -1.65
N MET A 222 -7.85 15.38 -2.07
CA MET A 222 -8.49 14.10 -1.72
C MET A 222 -8.57 13.92 -0.21
N ARG A 223 -7.48 14.21 0.51
CA ARG A 223 -7.40 14.07 1.96
C ARG A 223 -8.34 15.03 2.70
N GLN A 224 -8.39 16.29 2.28
CA GLN A 224 -9.31 17.28 2.83
C GLN A 224 -10.77 16.87 2.61
N ALA A 225 -11.09 16.34 1.43
CA ALA A 225 -12.43 15.81 1.15
C ALA A 225 -12.78 14.59 2.01
N PHE A 226 -11.81 13.74 2.34
CA PHE A 226 -11.99 12.65 3.30
C PHE A 226 -12.24 13.18 4.73
N ASP A 227 -11.42 14.12 5.21
CA ASP A 227 -11.48 14.64 6.57
C ASP A 227 -12.77 15.44 6.82
N SER A 228 -13.39 16.01 5.78
CA SER A 228 -14.68 16.72 5.87
C SER A 228 -15.92 15.81 5.90
N LEU A 229 -15.76 14.50 5.67
CA LEU A 229 -16.88 13.58 5.70
C LEU A 229 -17.40 13.35 7.13
N PRO A 230 -18.72 13.13 7.29
CA PRO A 230 -19.27 12.60 8.54
C PRO A 230 -18.57 11.30 8.93
N LEU A 231 -18.31 11.10 10.23
CA LEU A 231 -17.57 9.93 10.73
C LEU A 231 -18.16 8.59 10.25
N ALA A 232 -19.49 8.51 10.15
CA ALA A 232 -20.20 7.32 9.66
C ALA A 232 -19.88 6.98 8.19
N LYS A 233 -19.50 7.97 7.38
CA LYS A 233 -19.13 7.81 5.96
C LYS A 233 -17.64 7.65 5.74
N GLN A 234 -16.80 8.01 6.71
CA GLN A 234 -15.35 7.88 6.57
C GLN A 234 -14.91 6.41 6.41
N GLY A 235 -15.61 5.45 7.01
CA GLY A 235 -15.28 4.02 6.81
C GLY A 235 -15.47 3.56 5.36
N GLU A 236 -16.59 3.93 4.74
CA GLU A 236 -16.88 3.68 3.33
C GLU A 236 -15.87 4.41 2.42
N ALA A 237 -15.47 5.62 2.80
CA ALA A 237 -14.44 6.39 2.09
C ALA A 237 -13.05 5.72 2.14
N VAL A 238 -12.63 5.18 3.28
CA VAL A 238 -11.38 4.41 3.38
C VAL A 238 -11.43 3.23 2.42
N ARG A 239 -12.52 2.45 2.42
CA ARG A 239 -12.67 1.33 1.49
C ARG A 239 -12.54 1.79 0.04
N GLN A 240 -13.26 2.84 -0.36
CA GLN A 240 -13.20 3.42 -1.71
C GLN A 240 -11.77 3.83 -2.11
N ILE A 241 -11.03 4.49 -1.22
CA ILE A 241 -9.67 4.92 -1.50
C ILE A 241 -8.74 3.71 -1.61
N VAL A 242 -8.72 2.82 -0.60
CA VAL A 242 -7.87 1.63 -0.60
C VAL A 242 -8.10 0.77 -1.84
N ALA A 243 -9.38 0.61 -2.20
CA ALA A 243 -9.82 0.02 -3.44
C ALA A 243 -9.17 0.64 -4.68
N ALA A 244 -9.36 1.94 -4.87
CA ALA A 244 -8.85 2.65 -6.04
C ALA A 244 -7.34 2.50 -6.18
N TRP A 245 -6.60 2.63 -5.07
CA TRP A 245 -5.14 2.54 -5.06
C TRP A 245 -4.63 1.11 -5.30
N SER A 246 -5.29 0.09 -4.74
CA SER A 246 -4.98 -1.32 -5.06
C SER A 246 -5.16 -1.59 -6.55
N LEU A 247 -6.29 -1.19 -7.12
CA LEU A 247 -6.55 -1.44 -8.53
C LEU A 247 -5.56 -0.69 -9.44
N ALA A 248 -5.20 0.54 -9.06
CA ALA A 248 -4.23 1.33 -9.78
C ALA A 248 -2.86 0.67 -9.86
N TYR A 249 -2.42 -0.03 -8.82
CA TYR A 249 -1.16 -0.76 -8.82
C TYR A 249 -1.01 -1.73 -10.01
N GLN A 250 -2.11 -2.31 -10.51
CA GLN A 250 -2.06 -3.23 -11.66
C GLN A 250 -1.78 -2.52 -12.99
N ASP A 251 -2.19 -1.27 -13.13
CA ASP A 251 -2.02 -0.51 -14.37
C ASP A 251 -0.64 0.15 -14.48
N PHE A 252 0.18 0.09 -13.43
CA PHE A 252 1.56 0.57 -13.49
C PHE A 252 2.47 -0.44 -14.22
N PRO A 253 3.44 0.06 -15.02
CA PRO A 253 4.47 -0.76 -15.63
C PRO A 253 5.14 -1.69 -14.62
N VAL A 254 5.42 -2.94 -15.01
CA VAL A 254 5.91 -4.01 -14.11
C VAL A 254 7.14 -3.57 -13.32
N ASN A 255 8.05 -2.86 -13.97
CA ASN A 255 9.25 -2.28 -13.37
C ASN A 255 8.99 -1.21 -12.31
N LEU A 256 7.85 -0.53 -12.38
CA LEU A 256 7.46 0.54 -11.44
C LEU A 256 6.50 0.05 -10.35
N ARG A 257 5.98 -1.17 -10.45
CA ARG A 257 5.03 -1.73 -9.48
C ARG A 257 5.56 -1.73 -8.06
N LYS A 258 6.84 -2.07 -7.84
CA LYS A 258 7.42 -2.06 -6.47
C LYS A 258 7.34 -0.65 -5.85
N ASP A 259 7.64 0.37 -6.62
CA ASP A 259 7.64 1.75 -6.15
C ASP A 259 6.21 2.25 -5.94
N MET A 260 5.30 1.94 -6.88
CA MET A 260 3.87 2.22 -6.72
C MET A 260 3.27 1.52 -5.51
N GLY A 261 3.71 0.28 -5.21
CA GLY A 261 3.30 -0.47 -4.03
C GLY A 261 3.66 0.26 -2.75
N ARG A 262 4.89 0.78 -2.63
CA ARG A 262 5.34 1.57 -1.47
C ARG A 262 4.51 2.84 -1.28
N VAL A 263 4.24 3.57 -2.38
CA VAL A 263 3.37 4.76 -2.31
C VAL A 263 1.97 4.39 -1.85
N THR A 264 1.41 3.32 -2.43
CA THR A 264 0.06 2.86 -2.11
C THR A 264 -0.06 2.46 -0.64
N GLU A 265 0.88 1.68 -0.11
CA GLU A 265 0.92 1.29 1.31
C GLU A 265 0.94 2.54 2.21
N ARG A 266 1.79 3.51 1.88
CA ARG A 266 1.93 4.73 2.67
C ARG A 266 0.66 5.59 2.67
N VAL A 267 0.02 5.74 1.51
CA VAL A 267 -1.23 6.50 1.37
C VAL A 267 -2.36 5.81 2.13
N VAL A 268 -2.49 4.48 1.99
CA VAL A 268 -3.50 3.70 2.69
C VAL A 268 -3.32 3.78 4.20
N ASP A 269 -2.10 3.63 4.70
CA ASP A 269 -1.79 3.78 6.13
C ASP A 269 -2.14 5.18 6.65
N ALA A 270 -1.81 6.23 5.89
CA ALA A 270 -2.11 7.60 6.28
C ALA A 270 -3.62 7.85 6.37
N VAL A 271 -4.42 7.29 5.45
CA VAL A 271 -5.88 7.41 5.43
C VAL A 271 -6.52 6.56 6.53
N ASN A 272 -6.01 5.35 6.80
CA ASN A 272 -6.43 4.54 7.95
C ASN A 272 -6.18 5.25 9.29
N LEU A 273 -4.98 5.81 9.47
CA LEU A 273 -4.62 6.57 10.67
C LEU A 273 -5.54 7.78 10.86
N ALA A 274 -5.91 8.45 9.76
CA ALA A 274 -6.87 9.55 9.78
C ALA A 274 -8.19 9.16 10.45
N LEU A 275 -8.76 8.04 10.01
CA LEU A 275 -10.02 7.54 10.51
C LEU A 275 -9.92 7.20 12.00
N ILE A 276 -8.85 6.50 12.40
CA ILE A 276 -8.60 6.16 13.80
C ILE A 276 -8.54 7.44 14.66
N LEU A 277 -7.80 8.45 14.21
CA LEU A 277 -7.67 9.72 14.93
C LEU A 277 -8.99 10.49 14.99
N ASN A 278 -9.77 10.51 13.91
CA ASN A 278 -11.09 11.14 13.88
C ASN A 278 -12.06 10.45 14.85
N GLN A 279 -12.05 9.12 14.91
CA GLN A 279 -12.85 8.36 15.89
C GLN A 279 -12.44 8.67 17.32
N ILE A 280 -11.13 8.67 17.62
CA ILE A 280 -10.61 9.01 18.94
C ILE A 280 -11.02 10.42 19.33
N SER A 281 -10.87 11.39 18.42
CA SER A 281 -11.28 12.79 18.62
C SER A 281 -12.78 12.91 18.94
N SER A 282 -13.63 12.14 18.25
CA SER A 282 -15.08 12.11 18.54
C SER A 282 -15.37 11.58 19.96
N ARG A 283 -14.66 10.54 20.41
CA ARG A 283 -14.80 9.96 21.75
C ARG A 283 -14.29 10.91 22.84
N MET A 284 -13.20 11.63 22.57
CA MET A 284 -12.70 12.67 23.46
C MET A 284 -13.71 13.82 23.60
N SER A 285 -14.36 14.21 22.50
CA SER A 285 -15.41 15.23 22.50
C SER A 285 -16.65 14.78 23.28
N ALA A 286 -17.05 13.51 23.15
CA ALA A 286 -18.13 12.93 23.97
C ALA A 286 -17.76 12.93 25.46
N SER A 287 -16.56 12.45 25.80
CA SER A 287 -16.07 12.43 27.19
C SER A 287 -16.00 13.85 27.80
N GLN A 288 -15.66 14.86 27.00
CA GLN A 288 -15.69 16.25 27.45
C GLN A 288 -17.12 16.71 27.81
N LYS A 289 -18.12 16.35 27.00
CA LYS A 289 -19.52 16.67 27.32
C LYS A 289 -19.96 16.01 28.63
N ASP A 290 -19.50 14.80 28.92
CA ASP A 290 -19.78 14.11 30.18
C ASP A 290 -19.13 14.81 31.38
N VAL A 291 -17.89 15.31 31.22
CA VAL A 291 -17.22 16.15 32.22
C VAL A 291 -18.01 17.44 32.47
N ASP A 292 -18.45 18.12 31.42
CA ASP A 292 -19.21 19.36 31.53
C ASP A 292 -20.57 19.13 32.20
N ALA A 293 -21.25 18.04 31.85
CA ALA A 293 -22.51 17.63 32.48
C ALA A 293 -22.32 17.31 33.97
N ALA A 294 -21.27 16.56 34.33
CA ALA A 294 -20.96 16.25 35.72
C ALA A 294 -20.65 17.52 36.53
N ASN A 295 -19.87 18.46 35.97
CA ASN A 295 -19.59 19.75 36.61
C ASN A 295 -20.87 20.56 36.86
N ARG A 296 -21.82 20.58 35.92
CA ARG A 296 -23.12 21.24 36.12
C ARG A 296 -23.91 20.61 37.27
N ILE A 297 -24.01 19.28 37.30
CA ILE A 297 -24.71 18.55 38.37
C ILE A 297 -24.06 18.84 39.73
N ILE A 298 -22.73 18.85 39.81
CA ILE A 298 -22.00 19.18 41.05
C ILE A 298 -22.36 20.59 41.52
N ASN A 299 -22.29 21.59 40.64
CA ASN A 299 -22.57 22.98 40.98
C ASN A 299 -24.02 23.19 41.46
N GLU A 300 -25.00 22.61 40.75
CA GLU A 300 -26.41 22.66 41.15
C GLU A 300 -26.66 21.97 42.49
N THR A 301 -26.02 20.81 42.71
CA THR A 301 -26.16 20.05 43.95
C THR A 301 -25.53 20.78 45.13
N VAL A 302 -24.37 21.41 44.94
CA VAL A 302 -23.73 22.24 45.98
C VAL A 302 -24.62 23.42 46.36
N LYS A 303 -25.22 24.09 45.37
CA LYS A 303 -26.18 25.17 45.63
C LYS A 303 -27.38 24.66 46.44
N ALA A 304 -27.98 23.54 46.03
CA ALA A 304 -29.11 22.95 46.74
C ALA A 304 -28.77 22.54 48.19
N ILE A 305 -27.59 21.98 48.42
CA ILE A 305 -27.10 21.65 49.77
C ILE A 305 -27.03 22.92 50.63
N ASN A 306 -26.46 24.01 50.09
CA ASN A 306 -26.36 25.28 50.80
C ASN A 306 -27.74 25.84 51.15
N ASP A 307 -28.68 25.83 50.19
CA ASP A 307 -30.05 26.31 50.40
C ASP A 307 -30.80 25.51 51.47
N VAL A 308 -30.66 24.17 51.47
CA VAL A 308 -31.27 23.31 52.50
C VAL A 308 -30.62 23.53 53.87
N ASN A 309 -29.29 23.69 53.93
CA ASN A 309 -28.59 23.99 55.17
C ASN A 309 -29.01 25.33 55.79
N LEU A 310 -29.29 26.35 54.97
CA LEU A 310 -29.86 27.62 55.44
C LEU A 310 -31.24 27.41 56.09
N LYS A 311 -32.13 26.62 55.46
CA LYS A 311 -33.44 26.28 56.05
C LYS A 311 -33.32 25.51 57.36
N ILE A 312 -32.35 24.58 57.46
CA ILE A 312 -32.06 23.86 58.70
C ILE A 312 -31.64 24.85 59.80
N ALA A 313 -30.76 25.81 59.48
CA ALA A 313 -30.31 26.82 60.42
C ALA A 313 -31.46 27.71 60.92
N GLU A 314 -32.36 28.13 60.02
CA GLU A 314 -33.57 28.89 60.37
C GLU A 314 -34.51 28.11 61.29
N LYS A 315 -34.78 26.83 60.98
CA LYS A 315 -35.62 25.95 61.81
C LYS A 315 -35.01 25.72 63.19
N LYS A 316 -33.69 25.54 63.29
CA LYS A 316 -32.98 25.47 64.58
C LYS A 316 -33.09 26.77 65.39
N LYS A 317 -33.04 27.92 64.73
CA LYS A 317 -33.26 29.23 65.38
C LYS A 317 -34.68 29.35 65.96
N GLN A 318 -35.69 28.81 65.28
CA GLN A 318 -37.08 28.73 65.77
C GLN A 318 -37.25 27.73 66.92
N GLN A 319 -36.47 26.65 66.95
CA GLN A 319 -36.52 25.62 67.98
C GLN A 319 -36.04 26.11 69.36
N ALA A 320 -34.99 26.94 69.39
CA ALA A 320 -34.36 27.43 70.62
C ALA A 320 -35.35 28.10 71.64
N PRO A 321 -36.22 29.05 71.24
CA PRO A 321 -37.20 29.64 72.17
C PRO A 321 -38.28 28.64 72.62
N LEU A 322 -38.66 27.66 71.78
CA LEU A 322 -39.62 26.62 72.17
C LEU A 322 -39.06 25.71 73.27
N LEU A 323 -37.78 25.32 73.18
CA LEU A 323 -37.11 24.54 74.22
C LEU A 323 -37.11 25.28 75.57
N SER A 324 -36.84 26.59 75.56
CA SER A 324 -36.90 27.44 76.75
C SER A 324 -38.33 27.53 77.32
N LEU A 325 -39.33 27.71 76.45
CA LEU A 325 -40.74 27.74 76.84
C LEU A 325 -41.19 26.40 77.44
N MET A 326 -40.82 25.27 76.84
CA MET A 326 -41.12 23.93 77.35
C MET A 326 -40.56 23.72 78.75
N LYS A 327 -39.30 24.10 79.00
CA LYS A 327 -38.68 24.05 80.35
C LYS A 327 -39.47 24.88 81.36
N GLN A 328 -39.87 26.09 80.98
CA GLN A 328 -40.68 26.97 81.83
C GLN A 328 -42.05 26.35 82.15
N LYS A 329 -42.75 25.83 81.14
CA LYS A 329 -44.08 25.21 81.28
C LYS A 329 -44.00 23.92 82.11
N GLN A 330 -42.96 23.11 81.91
CA GLN A 330 -42.71 21.90 82.70
C GLN A 330 -42.48 22.23 84.17
N LYS A 331 -41.65 23.24 84.47
CA LYS A 331 -41.43 23.69 85.84
C LYS A 331 -42.73 24.14 86.51
N LYS A 332 -43.58 24.89 85.79
CA LYS A 332 -44.89 25.33 86.28
C LYS A 332 -45.84 24.16 86.57
N VAL A 333 -45.85 23.12 85.72
CA VAL A 333 -46.60 21.88 85.98
C VAL A 333 -46.14 21.22 87.28
N GLU A 334 -44.83 21.07 87.47
CA GLU A 334 -44.26 20.44 88.67
C GLU A 334 -44.51 21.25 89.95
N GLU A 335 -44.44 22.58 89.87
CA GLU A 335 -44.79 23.47 90.98
C GLU A 335 -46.28 23.34 91.37
N LEU A 336 -47.20 23.31 90.39
CA LEU A 336 -48.63 23.14 90.65
C LEU A 336 -48.95 21.76 91.26
N LYS A 337 -48.26 20.69 90.84
CA LYS A 337 -48.39 19.35 91.43
C LYS A 337 -47.95 19.31 92.90
N LYS A 338 -46.92 20.08 93.28
CA LYS A 338 -46.44 20.16 94.67
C LYS A 338 -47.43 20.87 95.59
N VAL A 339 -48.09 21.93 95.10
CA VAL A 339 -49.02 22.77 95.87
C VAL A 339 -50.40 22.13 96.04
N PHE A 340 -50.93 21.47 95.01
CA PHE A 340 -52.30 20.94 95.00
C PHE A 340 -52.31 19.42 94.99
N LYS A 341 -52.06 18.77 96.14
CA LYS A 341 -51.97 17.31 96.22
C LYS A 341 -53.28 16.57 95.94
N ASN A 342 -54.46 17.12 96.29
CA ASN A 342 -55.73 16.36 96.20
C ASN A 342 -56.98 17.12 95.65
N HIS A 343 -56.97 18.43 95.34
CA HIS A 343 -58.23 19.20 95.08
C HIS A 343 -58.24 20.22 93.91
N SER A 344 -57.24 20.27 93.00
CA SER A 344 -57.24 21.21 91.85
C SER A 344 -56.85 20.57 90.50
N TYR A 345 -57.63 19.58 90.08
CA TYR A 345 -57.39 18.80 88.84
C TYR A 345 -57.40 19.64 87.55
N HIS A 346 -58.24 20.67 87.48
CA HIS A 346 -58.39 21.46 86.24
C HIS A 346 -57.16 22.32 85.93
N ARG A 347 -56.59 23.02 86.92
CA ARG A 347 -55.43 23.91 86.71
C ARG A 347 -54.15 23.16 86.33
N ILE A 348 -53.94 21.98 86.92
CA ILE A 348 -52.81 21.10 86.55
C ILE A 348 -53.00 20.58 85.12
N ARG A 349 -54.22 20.16 84.76
CA ARG A 349 -54.54 19.68 83.40
C ARG A 349 -54.35 20.77 82.34
N ASP A 350 -54.77 22.01 82.60
CA ASP A 350 -54.58 23.12 81.65
C ASP A 350 -53.09 23.49 81.48
N ALA A 351 -52.32 23.49 82.57
CA ALA A 351 -50.86 23.69 82.51
C ALA A 351 -50.15 22.55 81.76
N GLN A 352 -50.64 21.31 81.92
CA GLN A 352 -50.15 20.14 81.19
C GLN A 352 -50.45 20.26 79.70
N ARG A 353 -51.70 20.60 79.30
CA ARG A 353 -52.03 20.84 77.87
C ARG A 353 -51.13 21.91 77.25
N ALA A 354 -50.86 23.00 77.96
CA ALA A 354 -49.98 24.06 77.46
C ALA A 354 -48.51 23.62 77.31
N TYR A 355 -48.03 22.66 78.11
CA TYR A 355 -46.73 22.01 77.92
C TYR A 355 -46.77 21.06 76.73
N ASP A 356 -47.80 20.22 76.62
CA ASP A 356 -47.97 19.25 75.55
C ASP A 356 -48.09 19.94 74.18
N ASP A 357 -48.79 21.08 74.08
CA ASP A 357 -48.86 21.88 72.86
C ASP A 357 -47.48 22.44 72.43
N ALA A 358 -46.68 22.91 73.39
CA ALA A 358 -45.32 23.39 73.12
C ALA A 358 -44.39 22.25 72.71
N ARG A 359 -44.55 21.08 73.34
CA ARG A 359 -43.84 19.84 73.00
C ARG A 359 -44.19 19.37 71.59
N ASN A 360 -45.47 19.27 71.26
CA ASN A 360 -45.93 18.85 69.93
C ASN A 360 -45.37 19.77 68.82
N LYS A 361 -45.35 21.08 69.05
CA LYS A 361 -44.73 22.04 68.11
C LYS A 361 -43.22 21.84 67.96
N ASN A 362 -42.51 21.56 69.05
CA ASN A 362 -41.09 21.24 69.00
C ASN A 362 -40.83 19.90 68.28
N ASP A 363 -41.65 18.89 68.53
CA ASP A 363 -41.53 17.57 67.89
C ASP A 363 -41.75 17.66 66.37
N LEU A 364 -42.69 18.50 65.92
CA LEU A 364 -42.87 18.84 64.50
C LEU A 364 -41.62 19.51 63.90
N LEU A 365 -41.02 20.50 64.59
CA LEU A 365 -39.79 21.15 64.13
C LEU A 365 -38.59 20.18 64.08
N VAL A 366 -38.49 19.26 65.04
CA VAL A 366 -37.46 18.21 65.05
C VAL A 366 -37.66 17.29 63.85
N SER A 367 -38.90 16.88 63.56
CA SER A 367 -39.22 16.06 62.39
C SER A 367 -38.84 16.77 61.08
N ASP A 368 -39.16 18.06 60.94
CA ASP A 368 -38.77 18.88 59.79
C ASP A 368 -37.24 18.94 59.62
N ILE A 369 -36.51 19.21 60.71
CA ILE A 369 -35.05 19.27 60.69
C ILE A 369 -34.45 17.92 60.26
N ASN A 370 -34.97 16.81 60.80
CA ASN A 370 -34.51 15.47 60.43
C ASN A 370 -34.79 15.16 58.95
N ALA A 371 -35.95 15.55 58.43
CA ALA A 371 -36.29 15.39 57.01
C ALA A 371 -35.35 16.22 56.10
N LEU A 372 -35.07 17.47 56.46
CA LEU A 372 -34.12 18.31 55.73
C LEU A 372 -32.69 17.75 55.81
N GLN A 373 -32.28 17.19 56.95
CA GLN A 373 -30.97 16.53 57.10
C GLN A 373 -30.87 15.29 56.20
N ALA A 374 -31.93 14.47 56.11
CA ALA A 374 -31.99 13.36 55.18
C ALA A 374 -31.90 13.84 53.71
N GLN A 375 -32.53 14.97 53.37
CA GLN A 375 -32.40 15.60 52.06
C GLN A 375 -30.95 16.03 51.77
N VAL A 376 -30.24 16.62 52.75
CA VAL A 376 -28.81 16.94 52.61
C VAL A 376 -27.99 15.69 52.34
N SER A 377 -28.20 14.61 53.10
CA SER A 377 -27.50 13.33 52.89
C SER A 377 -27.72 12.78 51.49
N GLY A 378 -28.96 12.83 50.97
CA GLY A 378 -29.28 12.43 49.60
C GLY A 378 -28.59 13.29 48.54
N LEU A 379 -28.56 14.61 48.73
CA LEU A 379 -27.83 15.53 47.85
C LEU A 379 -26.31 15.30 47.92
N THR A 380 -25.74 15.03 49.10
CA THR A 380 -24.32 14.69 49.25
C THR A 380 -23.98 13.41 48.48
N ALA A 381 -24.82 12.37 48.54
CA ALA A 381 -24.62 11.15 47.75
C ALA A 381 -24.69 11.43 46.24
N ARG A 382 -25.63 12.26 45.79
CA ARG A 382 -25.73 12.69 44.38
C ARG A 382 -24.47 13.44 43.93
N LYS A 383 -23.93 14.34 44.76
CA LYS A 383 -22.69 15.06 44.48
C LYS A 383 -21.50 14.09 44.33
N GLN A 384 -21.34 13.16 45.28
CA GLN A 384 -20.28 12.16 45.23
C GLN A 384 -20.36 11.29 43.97
N GLN A 385 -21.58 10.90 43.56
CA GLN A 385 -21.76 10.15 42.32
C GLN A 385 -21.36 10.97 41.08
N ALA A 386 -21.70 12.26 41.04
CA ALA A 386 -21.30 13.15 39.96
C ALA A 386 -19.77 13.37 39.92
N GLU A 387 -19.11 13.47 41.07
CA GLU A 387 -17.64 13.52 41.17
C GLU A 387 -16.98 12.24 40.63
N LYS A 388 -17.55 11.05 40.94
CA LYS A 388 -17.09 9.77 40.35
C LYS A 388 -17.27 9.73 38.84
N ASN A 389 -18.43 10.17 38.34
CA ASN A 389 -18.71 10.22 36.90
C ASN A 389 -17.73 11.16 36.17
N LYS A 390 -17.44 12.33 36.78
CA LYS A 390 -16.42 13.26 36.28
C LYS A 390 -15.05 12.60 36.19
N ALA A 391 -14.57 11.97 37.27
CA ALA A 391 -13.26 11.33 37.29
C ALA A 391 -13.14 10.21 36.25
N ALA A 392 -14.20 9.43 36.06
CA ALA A 392 -14.26 8.39 35.03
C ALA A 392 -14.18 8.98 33.60
N ALA A 393 -14.90 10.07 33.33
CA ALA A 393 -14.88 10.75 32.03
C ALA A 393 -13.52 11.43 31.75
N GLU A 394 -12.91 12.06 32.75
CA GLU A 394 -11.57 12.64 32.64
C GLU A 394 -10.51 11.56 32.36
N LYS A 395 -10.59 10.41 33.04
CA LYS A 395 -9.73 9.26 32.77
C LYS A 395 -9.92 8.74 31.34
N ALA A 396 -11.16 8.51 30.92
CA ALA A 396 -11.45 8.03 29.55
C ALA A 396 -10.90 8.99 28.48
N LYS A 397 -10.98 10.31 28.71
CA LYS A 397 -10.40 11.32 27.83
C LYS A 397 -8.87 11.25 27.80
N ALA A 398 -8.22 11.07 28.96
CA ALA A 398 -6.76 10.93 29.05
C ALA A 398 -6.28 9.66 28.34
N ASP A 399 -6.96 8.53 28.55
CA ASP A 399 -6.66 7.25 27.89
C ASP A 399 -6.84 7.36 26.36
N ALA A 400 -7.90 8.05 25.89
CA ALA A 400 -8.12 8.31 24.48
C ALA A 400 -7.00 9.19 23.88
N LYS A 401 -6.54 10.23 24.59
CA LYS A 401 -5.42 11.07 24.17
C LYS A 401 -4.12 10.26 24.06
N ALA A 402 -3.80 9.47 25.08
CA ALA A 402 -2.62 8.61 25.09
C ALA A 402 -2.66 7.59 23.94
N LYS A 403 -3.84 7.01 23.66
CA LYS A 403 -4.04 6.15 22.49
C LYS A 403 -3.77 6.89 21.17
N ALA A 404 -4.26 8.12 21.02
CA ALA A 404 -4.02 8.92 19.81
C ALA A 404 -2.52 9.19 19.59
N GLU A 405 -1.79 9.51 20.67
CA GLU A 405 -0.34 9.73 20.64
C GLU A 405 0.42 8.44 20.29
N ALA A 406 0.01 7.30 20.87
CA ALA A 406 0.59 6.00 20.55
C ALA A 406 0.37 5.58 19.08
N GLU A 407 -0.83 5.77 18.52
CA GLU A 407 -1.13 5.47 17.12
C GLU A 407 -0.28 6.32 16.16
N LYS A 408 -0.11 7.62 16.48
CA LYS A 408 0.79 8.51 15.71
C LYS A 408 2.25 8.07 15.78
N ALA A 409 2.74 7.76 16.99
CA ALA A 409 4.12 7.32 17.19
C ALA A 409 4.40 5.99 16.48
N ALA A 410 3.48 5.03 16.53
CA ALA A 410 3.59 3.76 15.82
C ALA A 410 3.64 3.96 14.29
N ALA A 411 2.77 4.82 13.75
CA ALA A 411 2.76 5.14 12.32
C ALA A 411 4.03 5.86 11.87
N GLU A 412 4.58 6.75 12.70
CA GLU A 412 5.85 7.44 12.43
C GLU A 412 7.05 6.48 12.51
N ALA A 413 7.07 5.57 13.49
CA ALA A 413 8.11 4.55 13.61
C ALA A 413 8.11 3.60 12.41
N LYS A 414 6.94 3.13 11.98
CA LYS A 414 6.78 2.32 10.76
C LYS A 414 7.29 3.07 9.53
N ALA A 415 6.91 4.35 9.38
CA ALA A 415 7.38 5.20 8.28
C ALA A 415 8.90 5.31 8.22
N LYS A 416 9.53 5.59 9.37
CA LYS A 416 10.99 5.75 9.47
C LYS A 416 11.71 4.45 9.13
N ALA A 417 11.22 3.31 9.63
CA ALA A 417 11.79 2.01 9.34
C ALA A 417 11.70 1.66 7.84
N GLU A 418 10.55 1.92 7.21
CA GLU A 418 10.36 1.70 5.78
C GLU A 418 11.21 2.65 4.91
N ALA A 419 11.30 3.92 5.30
CA ALA A 419 12.15 4.90 4.63
C ALA A 419 13.64 4.54 4.75
N GLU A 420 14.08 4.08 5.92
CA GLU A 420 15.46 3.61 6.13
C GLU A 420 15.77 2.37 5.28
N LYS A 421 14.85 1.39 5.24
CA LYS A 421 14.97 0.22 4.37
C LYS A 421 15.05 0.62 2.90
N ALA A 422 14.16 1.51 2.46
CA ALA A 422 14.16 2.05 1.10
C ALA A 422 15.46 2.77 0.76
N ARG A 423 16.00 3.57 1.68
CA ARG A 423 17.28 4.26 1.52
C ARG A 423 18.43 3.27 1.39
N LYS A 424 18.50 2.25 2.24
CA LYS A 424 19.53 1.19 2.16
C LYS A 424 19.43 0.41 0.85
N GLU A 425 18.22 0.10 0.39
CA GLU A 425 18.02 -0.54 -0.92
C GLU A 425 18.44 0.37 -2.08
N ALA A 426 18.14 1.66 -2.03
CA ALA A 426 18.53 2.62 -3.06
C ALA A 426 20.06 2.84 -3.09
N GLU A 427 20.69 2.92 -1.91
CA GLU A 427 22.14 3.01 -1.77
C GLU A 427 22.84 1.76 -2.30
N ALA A 428 22.32 0.57 -1.97
CA ALA A 428 22.82 -0.68 -2.52
C ALA A 428 22.71 -0.72 -4.06
N LYS A 429 21.55 -0.33 -4.62
CA LYS A 429 21.38 -0.22 -6.08
C LYS A 429 22.33 0.78 -6.72
N ALA A 430 22.54 1.94 -6.09
CA ALA A 430 23.45 2.96 -6.59
C ALA A 430 24.92 2.49 -6.56
N ASN A 431 25.30 1.73 -5.53
CA ASN A 431 26.63 1.13 -5.42
C ASN A 431 26.84 0.02 -6.45
N ASP A 432 25.84 -0.85 -6.65
CA ASP A 432 25.87 -1.90 -7.67
C ASP A 432 25.93 -1.29 -9.08
N GLU A 433 25.13 -0.25 -9.37
CA GLU A 433 25.19 0.50 -10.64
C GLU A 433 26.59 1.09 -10.87
N LYS A 434 27.19 1.73 -9.85
CA LYS A 434 28.54 2.27 -9.92
C LYS A 434 29.60 1.20 -10.15
N ALA A 435 29.46 0.02 -9.52
CA ALA A 435 30.39 -1.10 -9.70
C ALA A 435 30.33 -1.63 -11.14
N VAL A 436 29.12 -1.83 -11.68
CA VAL A 436 28.90 -2.28 -13.07
C VAL A 436 29.43 -1.26 -14.08
N LEU A 437 29.20 0.05 -13.87
CA LEU A 437 29.76 1.13 -14.70
C LEU A 437 31.29 1.17 -14.64
N THR A 438 31.87 0.99 -13.46
CA THR A 438 33.33 0.96 -13.28
C THR A 438 33.94 -0.23 -14.02
N LYS A 439 33.34 -1.41 -13.92
CA LYS A 439 33.82 -2.60 -14.64
C LYS A 439 33.69 -2.42 -16.16
N ALA A 440 32.57 -1.90 -16.64
CA ALA A 440 32.40 -1.60 -18.05
C ALA A 440 33.44 -0.59 -18.55
N SER A 441 33.71 0.47 -17.77
CA SER A 441 34.76 1.46 -18.05
C SER A 441 36.15 0.81 -18.15
N GLU A 442 36.53 -0.04 -17.19
CA GLU A 442 37.80 -0.79 -17.22
C GLU A 442 37.93 -1.65 -18.48
N ILE A 443 36.87 -2.39 -18.84
CA ILE A 443 36.85 -3.23 -20.04
C ILE A 443 37.07 -2.37 -21.29
N ILE A 444 36.41 -1.22 -21.40
CA ILE A 444 36.57 -0.32 -22.54
C ILE A 444 37.97 0.34 -22.58
N ILE A 445 38.60 0.59 -21.43
CA ILE A 445 40.01 1.01 -21.40
C ILE A 445 40.90 -0.09 -21.96
N SER A 446 40.71 -1.35 -21.53
CA SER A 446 41.48 -2.48 -22.05
C SER A 446 41.26 -2.70 -23.56
N VAL A 447 40.03 -2.50 -24.05
CA VAL A 447 39.73 -2.48 -25.49
C VAL A 447 40.52 -1.36 -26.18
N GLY A 448 40.50 -0.16 -25.60
CA GLY A 448 41.26 0.98 -26.07
C GLY A 448 42.75 0.70 -26.20
N ASP A 449 43.34 0.06 -25.19
CA ASP A 449 44.75 -0.33 -25.20
C ASP A 449 45.04 -1.38 -26.29
N LYS A 450 44.25 -2.48 -26.36
CA LYS A 450 44.41 -3.56 -27.37
C LYS A 450 44.26 -3.04 -28.80
N VAL A 451 43.19 -2.30 -29.09
CA VAL A 451 42.93 -1.78 -30.45
C VAL A 451 43.88 -0.64 -30.78
N GLY A 452 44.25 0.17 -29.79
CA GLY A 452 45.17 1.29 -29.94
C GLY A 452 46.60 0.88 -30.25
N GLU A 453 46.99 -0.38 -30.02
CA GLU A 453 48.24 -0.94 -30.57
C GLU A 453 48.26 -0.90 -32.10
N TYR A 454 47.08 -0.91 -32.74
CA TYR A 454 46.93 -0.91 -34.20
C TYR A 454 46.46 0.43 -34.76
N LEU A 455 45.54 1.10 -34.06
CA LEU A 455 44.92 2.36 -34.49
C LEU A 455 45.58 3.62 -33.88
N GLY A 456 46.58 3.44 -33.02
CA GLY A 456 47.39 4.51 -32.44
C GLY A 456 46.75 5.27 -31.27
N ASP A 457 47.48 6.26 -30.77
CA ASP A 457 47.16 6.95 -29.51
C ASP A 457 45.86 7.78 -29.57
N LYS A 458 45.45 8.24 -30.76
CA LYS A 458 44.16 8.92 -30.92
C LYS A 458 42.99 8.01 -30.57
N TYR A 459 43.04 6.74 -30.99
CA TYR A 459 42.00 5.77 -30.63
C TYR A 459 42.02 5.47 -29.12
N LYS A 460 43.22 5.35 -28.52
CA LYS A 460 43.36 5.19 -27.05
C LYS A 460 42.73 6.36 -26.31
N ALA A 461 42.93 7.59 -26.78
CA ALA A 461 42.34 8.79 -26.18
C ALA A 461 40.81 8.78 -26.26
N LEU A 462 40.24 8.51 -27.44
CA LEU A 462 38.79 8.41 -27.63
C LEU A 462 38.17 7.27 -26.79
N SER A 463 38.85 6.13 -26.67
CA SER A 463 38.39 5.02 -25.84
C SER A 463 38.38 5.37 -24.36
N ARG A 464 39.41 6.08 -23.87
CA ARG A 464 39.45 6.58 -22.48
C ARG A 464 38.37 7.61 -22.21
N GLU A 465 38.02 8.43 -23.20
CA GLU A 465 36.91 9.37 -23.08
C GLU A 465 35.56 8.65 -22.93
N ILE A 466 35.25 7.69 -23.81
CA ILE A 466 34.05 6.85 -23.67
C ILE A 466 34.05 6.15 -22.32
N ALA A 467 35.16 5.54 -21.91
CA ALA A 467 35.25 4.86 -20.64
C ALA A 467 34.98 5.81 -19.46
N GLY A 468 35.47 7.05 -19.53
CA GLY A 468 35.16 8.11 -18.57
C GLY A 468 33.68 8.49 -18.57
N ASN A 469 33.06 8.57 -19.76
CA ASN A 469 31.64 8.86 -19.91
C ASN A 469 30.77 7.72 -19.32
N ILE A 470 31.12 6.45 -19.57
CA ILE A 470 30.47 5.27 -18.98
C ILE A 470 30.60 5.31 -17.46
N LYS A 471 31.82 5.48 -16.92
CA LYS A 471 32.05 5.52 -15.46
C LYS A 471 31.19 6.56 -14.76
N ASN A 472 30.97 7.70 -15.42
CA ASN A 472 30.19 8.82 -14.92
C ASN A 472 28.76 8.88 -15.50
N PHE A 473 28.20 7.74 -15.95
CA PHE A 473 26.86 7.67 -16.55
C PHE A 473 25.74 7.43 -15.53
N GLN A 474 26.07 7.28 -14.25
CA GLN A 474 25.09 7.01 -13.19
C GLN A 474 23.97 8.05 -13.17
N GLY A 475 22.72 7.58 -13.15
CA GLY A 475 21.52 8.43 -13.15
C GLY A 475 21.24 9.19 -14.46
N LYS A 476 22.04 9.02 -15.52
CA LYS A 476 21.80 9.60 -16.85
C LYS A 476 20.93 8.68 -17.71
N THR A 477 20.37 9.22 -18.78
CA THR A 477 19.58 8.49 -19.78
C THR A 477 20.37 8.30 -21.06
N ILE A 478 20.28 7.11 -21.68
CA ILE A 478 20.78 6.89 -23.03
C ILE A 478 19.96 7.69 -24.05
N ARG A 479 20.57 7.99 -25.20
CA ARG A 479 19.88 8.58 -26.37
C ARG A 479 18.80 7.63 -26.90
N SER A 480 17.80 8.17 -27.61
CA SER A 480 16.73 7.34 -28.16
C SER A 480 17.24 6.40 -29.26
N TYR A 481 16.48 5.35 -29.57
CA TYR A 481 16.81 4.45 -30.67
C TYR A 481 17.06 5.19 -31.99
N ASP A 482 16.16 6.11 -32.38
CA ASP A 482 16.27 6.83 -33.64
C ASP A 482 17.52 7.74 -33.67
N GLU A 483 17.79 8.43 -32.55
CA GLU A 483 18.96 9.29 -32.39
C GLU A 483 20.27 8.50 -32.47
N ALA A 484 20.34 7.35 -31.79
CA ALA A 484 21.51 6.50 -31.79
C ALA A 484 21.74 5.84 -33.16
N MET A 485 20.67 5.33 -33.80
CA MET A 485 20.75 4.72 -35.13
C MET A 485 21.17 5.71 -36.21
N ALA A 486 20.73 6.97 -36.14
CA ALA A 486 21.21 8.00 -37.05
C ALA A 486 22.74 8.16 -36.98
N SER A 487 23.31 8.16 -35.77
CA SER A 487 24.75 8.23 -35.58
C SER A 487 25.48 6.97 -36.06
N VAL A 488 24.95 5.77 -35.75
CA VAL A 488 25.53 4.49 -36.22
C VAL A 488 25.53 4.41 -37.74
N ASN A 489 24.40 4.72 -38.38
CA ASN A 489 24.28 4.66 -39.84
C ASN A 489 25.25 5.62 -40.55
N LYS A 490 25.48 6.80 -39.97
CA LYS A 490 26.48 7.75 -40.49
C LYS A 490 27.88 7.14 -40.55
N LEU A 491 28.27 6.40 -39.51
CA LEU A 491 29.59 5.74 -39.47
C LEU A 491 29.64 4.56 -40.44
N MET A 492 28.62 3.69 -40.42
CA MET A 492 28.57 2.47 -41.24
C MET A 492 28.51 2.75 -42.75
N ALA A 493 28.13 3.97 -43.14
CA ALA A 493 28.18 4.43 -44.54
C ALA A 493 29.62 4.70 -45.03
N ASN A 494 30.62 4.76 -44.15
CA ASN A 494 32.00 5.01 -44.55
C ASN A 494 32.55 3.80 -45.34
N PRO A 495 33.02 3.99 -46.60
CA PRO A 495 33.51 2.91 -47.45
C PRO A 495 34.74 2.18 -46.88
N ASP A 496 35.52 2.82 -46.00
CA ASP A 496 36.73 2.26 -45.39
C ASP A 496 36.43 1.29 -44.22
N LEU A 497 35.15 1.13 -43.85
CA LEU A 497 34.70 0.17 -42.83
C LEU A 497 34.14 -1.13 -43.40
N LYS A 498 34.38 -1.40 -44.69
CA LYS A 498 33.90 -2.63 -45.33
C LYS A 498 34.60 -3.87 -44.75
N ILE A 499 33.79 -4.79 -44.23
CA ILE A 499 34.24 -6.12 -43.78
C ILE A 499 34.07 -7.10 -44.94
N ASN A 500 35.18 -7.72 -45.38
CA ASN A 500 35.14 -8.76 -46.40
C ASN A 500 34.53 -10.07 -45.86
N ALA A 501 34.25 -11.03 -46.73
CA ALA A 501 33.58 -12.28 -46.34
C ALA A 501 34.37 -13.11 -45.32
N ALA A 502 35.69 -13.26 -45.52
CA ALA A 502 36.54 -14.05 -44.63
C ALA A 502 36.62 -13.44 -43.22
N ASP A 503 36.81 -12.13 -43.14
CA ASP A 503 36.85 -11.40 -41.87
C ASP A 503 35.49 -11.45 -41.16
N ARG A 504 34.39 -11.36 -41.92
CA ARG A 504 33.03 -11.52 -41.38
C ARG A 504 32.84 -12.89 -40.74
N ASP A 505 33.29 -13.95 -41.40
CA ASP A 505 33.16 -15.31 -40.86
C ASP A 505 33.99 -15.49 -39.58
N VAL A 506 35.18 -14.89 -39.51
CA VAL A 506 36.00 -14.87 -38.28
C VAL A 506 35.26 -14.18 -37.14
N ILE A 507 34.67 -13.00 -37.39
CA ILE A 507 33.89 -12.23 -36.41
C ILE A 507 32.67 -13.02 -35.94
N VAL A 508 31.89 -13.58 -36.87
CA VAL A 508 30.68 -14.33 -36.54
C VAL A 508 31.02 -15.60 -35.76
N ASN A 509 32.09 -16.32 -36.12
CA ASN A 509 32.50 -17.51 -35.38
C ASN A 509 33.04 -17.18 -33.99
N ALA A 510 33.74 -16.05 -33.83
CA ALA A 510 34.13 -15.56 -32.51
C ALA A 510 32.90 -15.24 -31.64
N TRP A 511 31.86 -14.61 -32.19
CA TRP A 511 30.61 -14.39 -31.46
C TRP A 511 29.93 -15.71 -31.10
N LYS A 512 29.93 -16.69 -32.01
CA LYS A 512 29.38 -18.03 -31.71
C LYS A 512 30.12 -18.71 -30.55
N ALA A 513 31.42 -18.49 -30.42
CA ALA A 513 32.25 -19.01 -29.34
C ALA A 513 32.21 -18.16 -28.04
N PHE A 514 31.56 -16.99 -28.06
CA PHE A 514 31.50 -16.11 -26.89
C PHE A 514 30.72 -16.74 -25.74
N ASP A 515 31.37 -16.86 -24.58
CA ASP A 515 30.79 -17.41 -23.37
C ASP A 515 30.01 -16.33 -22.59
N ALA A 516 28.70 -16.28 -22.84
CA ALA A 516 27.80 -15.38 -22.13
C ALA A 516 27.61 -15.76 -20.66
N GLU A 517 27.86 -17.02 -20.28
CA GLU A 517 27.71 -17.53 -18.93
C GLU A 517 28.84 -17.03 -18.02
N ASP A 518 30.08 -17.18 -18.46
CA ASP A 518 31.26 -16.62 -17.77
C ASP A 518 31.12 -15.11 -17.56
N MET A 519 30.63 -14.40 -18.58
CA MET A 519 30.36 -12.97 -18.47
C MET A 519 29.28 -12.68 -17.42
N GLY A 520 28.16 -13.39 -17.47
CA GLY A 520 27.06 -13.22 -16.50
C GLY A 520 27.52 -13.47 -15.06
N ASN A 521 28.38 -14.46 -14.84
CA ASN A 521 28.96 -14.78 -13.54
C ASN A 521 29.88 -13.66 -13.03
N LYS A 522 30.75 -13.12 -13.88
CA LYS A 522 31.64 -12.00 -13.53
C LYS A 522 30.87 -10.73 -13.16
N PHE A 523 29.75 -10.45 -13.84
CA PHE A 523 28.90 -9.30 -13.54
C PHE A 523 28.05 -9.51 -12.29
N ALA A 524 27.53 -10.71 -12.07
CA ALA A 524 26.83 -11.06 -10.83
C ALA A 524 27.72 -10.95 -9.58
N ALA A 525 29.04 -11.13 -9.72
CA ALA A 525 29.99 -10.93 -8.63
C ALA A 525 30.12 -9.45 -8.19
N LEU A 526 29.71 -8.48 -9.02
CA LEU A 526 29.84 -7.05 -8.73
C LEU A 526 28.73 -6.50 -7.84
N GLY A 527 27.61 -7.20 -7.71
CA GLY A 527 26.44 -6.68 -7.00
C GLY A 527 25.35 -7.72 -6.81
N LYS A 528 24.49 -7.52 -5.81
CA LYS A 528 23.42 -8.47 -5.47
C LYS A 528 22.10 -8.15 -6.19
N THR A 529 22.00 -6.97 -6.79
CA THR A 529 20.74 -6.48 -7.37
C THR A 529 20.40 -7.10 -8.73
N PHE A 530 21.38 -7.56 -9.49
CA PHE A 530 21.18 -8.18 -10.80
C PHE A 530 21.62 -9.64 -10.76
N LYS A 531 20.74 -10.55 -11.21
CA LYS A 531 21.02 -11.99 -11.18
C LYS A 531 21.92 -12.39 -12.35
N ALA A 532 22.77 -13.39 -12.15
CA ALA A 532 23.63 -13.94 -13.20
C ALA A 532 22.82 -14.31 -14.46
N ALA A 533 21.75 -15.07 -14.32
CA ALA A 533 20.89 -15.48 -15.43
C ALA A 533 20.34 -14.28 -16.26
N ASP A 534 20.01 -13.17 -15.60
CA ASP A 534 19.52 -11.97 -16.30
C ASP A 534 20.60 -11.31 -17.15
N TYR A 535 21.86 -11.37 -16.71
CA TYR A 535 23.01 -10.91 -17.49
C TYR A 535 23.32 -11.86 -18.64
N VAL A 536 23.32 -13.19 -18.39
CA VAL A 536 23.55 -14.20 -19.42
C VAL A 536 22.56 -14.07 -20.57
N MET A 537 21.27 -13.94 -20.26
CA MET A 537 20.22 -13.74 -21.27
C MET A 537 20.49 -12.48 -22.12
N LYS A 538 20.90 -11.38 -21.49
CA LYS A 538 21.19 -10.11 -22.20
C LYS A 538 22.43 -10.20 -23.07
N ALA A 539 23.49 -10.84 -22.58
CA ALA A 539 24.70 -11.08 -23.33
C ALA A 539 24.42 -11.99 -24.56
N ASN A 540 23.56 -13.00 -24.40
CA ASN A 540 23.08 -13.83 -25.51
C ASN A 540 22.27 -13.03 -26.53
N ASN A 541 21.35 -12.17 -26.09
CA ASN A 541 20.59 -11.30 -27.00
C ASN A 541 21.52 -10.36 -27.79
N ILE A 542 22.55 -9.79 -27.14
CA ILE A 542 23.59 -8.99 -27.82
C ILE A 542 24.31 -9.87 -28.84
N ARG A 543 24.80 -11.04 -28.44
CA ARG A 543 25.52 -11.98 -29.32
C ARG A 543 24.72 -12.32 -30.58
N GLU A 544 23.46 -12.73 -30.42
CA GLU A 544 22.59 -13.11 -31.54
C GLU A 544 22.35 -11.94 -32.49
N LYS A 545 22.03 -10.77 -31.94
CA LYS A 545 21.74 -9.56 -32.73
C LYS A 545 23.00 -8.95 -33.35
N SER A 546 24.16 -9.12 -32.72
CA SER A 546 25.44 -8.77 -33.31
C SER A 546 25.78 -9.69 -34.48
N ILE A 547 25.55 -11.00 -34.37
CA ILE A 547 25.70 -11.94 -35.48
C ILE A 547 24.81 -11.53 -36.66
N GLU A 548 23.54 -11.21 -36.41
CA GLU A 548 22.62 -10.69 -37.43
C GLU A 548 23.18 -9.43 -38.11
N GLY A 549 23.66 -8.47 -37.32
CA GLY A 549 24.24 -7.23 -37.83
C GLY A 549 25.47 -7.46 -38.71
N TYR A 550 26.38 -8.35 -38.32
CA TYR A 550 27.56 -8.68 -39.16
C TYR A 550 27.18 -9.45 -40.44
N GLN A 551 26.15 -10.29 -40.39
CA GLN A 551 25.71 -11.07 -41.55
C GLN A 551 24.92 -10.25 -42.56
N THR A 552 24.06 -9.35 -42.08
CA THR A 552 23.05 -8.65 -42.89
C THR A 552 23.32 -7.16 -43.08
N GLY A 553 24.15 -6.56 -42.22
CA GLY A 553 24.33 -5.11 -42.12
C GLY A 553 23.22 -4.40 -41.33
N ASN A 554 22.20 -5.11 -40.86
CA ASN A 554 21.09 -4.52 -40.10
C ASN A 554 21.41 -4.47 -38.59
N TRP A 555 21.77 -3.29 -38.10
CA TRP A 555 22.07 -3.06 -36.67
C TRP A 555 20.87 -2.62 -35.83
N GLY A 556 19.71 -2.39 -36.46
CA GLY A 556 18.48 -1.98 -35.78
C GLY A 556 18.07 -2.90 -34.62
N PRO A 557 18.03 -4.24 -34.82
CA PRO A 557 17.68 -5.18 -33.75
C PRO A 557 18.57 -5.09 -32.51
N LEU A 558 19.89 -4.89 -32.71
CA LEU A 558 20.87 -4.75 -31.64
C LEU A 558 20.63 -3.48 -30.84
N MET A 559 20.52 -2.33 -31.52
CA MET A 559 20.33 -1.04 -30.85
C MET A 559 18.97 -0.94 -30.14
N ARG A 560 17.91 -1.52 -30.72
CA ARG A 560 16.59 -1.61 -30.05
C ARG A 560 16.61 -2.44 -28.78
N GLU A 561 17.50 -3.41 -28.66
CA GLU A 561 17.57 -4.25 -27.46
C GLU A 561 17.92 -3.42 -26.22
N VAL A 562 18.81 -2.43 -26.36
CA VAL A 562 19.19 -1.57 -25.23
C VAL A 562 18.01 -0.71 -24.76
N GLU A 563 17.23 -0.16 -25.70
CA GLU A 563 16.01 0.60 -25.37
C GLU A 563 14.94 -0.31 -24.75
N SER A 564 14.77 -1.53 -25.25
CA SER A 564 13.81 -2.50 -24.71
C SER A 564 14.11 -2.82 -23.24
N TRP A 565 15.39 -2.92 -22.87
CA TRP A 565 15.81 -3.11 -21.48
C TRP A 565 15.41 -1.93 -20.60
N VAL A 566 15.62 -0.70 -21.06
CA VAL A 566 15.23 0.51 -20.32
C VAL A 566 13.72 0.58 -20.16
N VAL A 567 12.96 0.28 -21.21
CA VAL A 567 11.50 0.18 -21.16
C VAL A 567 11.03 -0.92 -20.22
N SER A 568 11.78 -2.03 -20.13
CA SER A 568 11.52 -3.12 -19.18
C SER A 568 11.92 -2.81 -17.74
N GLY A 569 12.52 -1.63 -17.48
CA GLY A 569 12.83 -1.14 -16.14
C GLY A 569 14.28 -1.10 -15.71
N ILE A 570 15.20 -1.44 -16.60
CA ILE A 570 16.62 -1.40 -16.28
C ILE A 570 17.08 0.07 -16.32
N ALA A 571 17.83 0.50 -15.31
CA ALA A 571 18.43 1.84 -15.31
C ALA A 571 19.31 2.02 -16.56
N SER A 572 19.18 3.15 -17.25
CA SER A 572 19.90 3.38 -18.51
C SER A 572 21.42 3.23 -18.37
N ALA A 573 22.00 3.60 -17.23
CA ALA A 573 23.42 3.39 -16.98
C ALA A 573 23.78 1.90 -16.90
N VAL A 574 22.94 1.09 -16.24
CA VAL A 574 23.15 -0.37 -16.19
C VAL A 574 22.98 -0.99 -17.57
N ALA A 575 21.97 -0.58 -18.34
CA ALA A 575 21.79 -1.05 -19.71
C ALA A 575 23.01 -0.73 -20.59
N LEU A 576 23.50 0.51 -20.53
CA LEU A 576 24.72 0.95 -21.23
C LEU A 576 25.95 0.15 -20.79
N ALA A 577 26.11 -0.09 -19.49
CA ALA A 577 27.26 -0.79 -18.94
C ALA A 577 27.28 -2.27 -19.35
N ILE A 578 26.14 -2.97 -19.28
CA ILE A 578 25.99 -4.36 -19.77
C ILE A 578 26.34 -4.42 -21.26
N PHE A 579 25.76 -3.52 -22.05
CA PHE A 579 25.99 -3.47 -23.48
C PHE A 579 27.47 -3.23 -23.82
N SER A 580 28.06 -2.20 -23.22
CA SER A 580 29.47 -1.83 -23.43
C SER A 580 30.42 -2.93 -23.00
N ALA A 581 30.18 -3.53 -21.83
CA ALA A 581 30.99 -4.61 -21.32
C ALA A 581 30.91 -5.87 -22.20
N THR A 582 29.74 -6.18 -22.75
CA THR A 582 29.56 -7.39 -23.57
C THR A 582 30.33 -7.25 -24.87
N LEU A 583 30.15 -6.12 -25.55
CA LEU A 583 30.91 -5.81 -26.76
C LEU A 583 32.42 -5.77 -26.47
N GLY A 584 32.84 -5.11 -25.39
CA GLY A 584 34.25 -5.01 -25.06
C GLY A 584 34.90 -6.34 -24.67
N ALA A 585 34.22 -7.15 -23.85
CA ALA A 585 34.70 -8.48 -23.47
C ALA A 585 34.82 -9.40 -24.69
N TYR A 586 33.83 -9.35 -25.59
CA TYR A 586 33.90 -10.04 -26.87
C TYR A 586 35.17 -9.64 -27.64
N LEU A 587 35.41 -8.33 -27.86
CA LEU A 587 36.57 -7.86 -28.60
C LEU A 587 37.91 -8.23 -27.96
N LEU A 588 37.99 -8.23 -26.63
CA LEU A 588 39.18 -8.71 -25.91
C LEU A 588 39.43 -10.20 -26.17
N ALA A 589 38.38 -11.02 -26.28
CA ALA A 589 38.45 -12.45 -26.57
C ALA A 589 38.63 -12.79 -28.06
N VAL A 590 38.37 -11.86 -28.99
CA VAL A 590 38.57 -12.08 -30.43
C VAL A 590 40.05 -12.34 -30.72
N GLY A 591 40.33 -13.54 -31.24
CA GLY A 591 41.61 -13.94 -31.82
C GLY A 591 41.61 -13.79 -33.35
N ALA A 592 41.63 -12.54 -33.82
CA ALA A 592 41.63 -12.20 -35.26
C ALA A 592 42.88 -11.39 -35.64
N SER A 593 43.03 -11.09 -36.94
CA SER A 593 44.12 -10.24 -37.42
C SER A 593 44.01 -8.81 -36.86
N ALA A 594 45.13 -8.09 -36.82
CA ALA A 594 45.20 -6.71 -36.35
C ALA A 594 44.20 -5.77 -37.06
N ALA A 595 44.05 -5.91 -38.38
CA ALA A 595 43.11 -5.12 -39.18
C ALA A 595 41.65 -5.41 -38.77
N VAL A 596 41.30 -6.68 -38.55
CA VAL A 596 39.97 -7.10 -38.11
C VAL A 596 39.66 -6.59 -36.70
N VAL A 597 40.61 -6.70 -35.77
CA VAL A 597 40.49 -6.15 -34.40
C VAL A 597 40.29 -4.63 -34.45
N GLY A 598 41.00 -3.92 -35.33
CA GLY A 598 40.83 -2.49 -35.57
C GLY A 598 39.41 -2.12 -36.01
N ILE A 599 38.89 -2.79 -37.05
CA ILE A 599 37.55 -2.52 -37.58
C ILE A 599 36.47 -2.82 -36.53
N ILE A 600 36.55 -3.95 -35.82
CA ILE A 600 35.60 -4.25 -34.74
C ILE A 600 35.68 -3.19 -33.63
N GLY A 601 36.89 -2.76 -33.27
CA GLY A 601 37.10 -1.71 -32.27
C GLY A 601 36.41 -0.40 -32.64
N ILE A 602 36.48 0.00 -33.90
CA ILE A 602 35.77 1.19 -34.40
C ILE A 602 34.24 0.98 -34.31
N ILE A 603 33.73 -0.15 -34.77
CA ILE A 603 32.29 -0.45 -34.75
C ILE A 603 31.75 -0.46 -33.31
N ILE A 604 32.45 -1.09 -32.36
CA ILE A 604 32.03 -1.15 -30.95
C ILE A 604 32.06 0.24 -30.32
N ALA A 605 33.12 1.02 -30.54
CA ALA A 605 33.18 2.40 -30.08
C ALA A 605 32.02 3.22 -30.63
N SER A 606 31.57 2.93 -31.85
CA SER A 606 30.43 3.59 -32.47
C SER A 606 29.10 3.27 -31.79
N PHE A 607 28.83 2.00 -31.49
CA PHE A 607 27.57 1.61 -30.86
C PHE A 607 27.45 2.20 -29.45
N ILE A 608 28.53 2.15 -28.69
CA ILE A 608 28.59 2.70 -27.34
C ILE A 608 28.49 4.23 -27.39
N GLY A 609 29.30 4.87 -28.23
CA GLY A 609 29.31 6.32 -28.39
C GLY A 609 27.95 6.87 -28.81
N ALA A 610 27.28 6.23 -29.75
CA ALA A 610 25.97 6.65 -30.27
C ALA A 610 24.87 6.67 -29.19
N LEU A 611 24.95 5.81 -28.17
CA LEU A 611 24.02 5.80 -27.02
C LEU A 611 24.30 6.92 -26.02
N ILE A 612 25.49 7.54 -26.07
CA ILE A 612 25.97 8.56 -25.14
C ILE A 612 25.89 9.96 -25.75
N ASP A 613 26.58 10.17 -26.88
CA ASP A 613 26.82 11.49 -27.50
C ASP A 613 27.03 11.36 -29.01
N ASP A 614 26.33 12.16 -29.81
CA ASP A 614 26.48 12.16 -31.27
C ASP A 614 27.84 12.71 -31.73
N LYS A 615 28.39 13.69 -31.00
CA LYS A 615 29.69 14.30 -31.33
C LYS A 615 30.86 13.33 -31.24
N PHE A 616 30.72 12.26 -30.47
CA PHE A 616 31.72 11.21 -30.41
C PHE A 616 31.92 10.55 -31.78
N ILE A 617 30.82 10.30 -32.50
CA ILE A 617 30.85 9.58 -33.78
C ILE A 617 31.53 10.41 -34.87
N ASP A 618 31.33 11.73 -34.84
CA ASP A 618 32.02 12.64 -35.76
C ASP A 618 33.53 12.60 -35.57
N ARG A 619 34.01 12.58 -34.32
CA ARG A 619 35.44 12.47 -34.02
C ARG A 619 35.99 11.10 -34.37
N LEU A 620 35.27 10.03 -34.09
CA LEU A 620 35.66 8.68 -34.49
C LEU A 620 35.82 8.58 -36.02
N ASN A 621 34.88 9.12 -36.79
CA ASN A 621 34.95 9.10 -38.25
C ASN A 621 36.08 9.96 -38.81
N ASN A 622 36.28 11.17 -38.27
CA ASN A 622 37.23 12.13 -38.82
C ASN A 622 38.67 11.93 -38.35
N GLU A 623 38.87 11.43 -37.13
CA GLU A 623 40.20 11.35 -36.53
C GLU A 623 40.85 9.97 -36.65
N ILE A 624 40.06 8.90 -36.85
CA ILE A 624 40.53 7.51 -36.86
C ILE A 624 40.45 6.85 -38.25
N ILE A 625 39.28 6.93 -38.91
CA ILE A 625 38.98 6.12 -40.11
C ILE A 625 39.53 6.77 -41.40
N ARG A 626 39.89 8.06 -41.33
CA ARG A 626 40.12 9.02 -42.42
C ARG A 626 38.78 9.47 -43.06
N PRO A 627 38.63 10.78 -43.39
CA PRO A 627 37.41 11.28 -43.99
C PRO A 627 37.23 10.69 -45.40
N ALA A 628 36.06 10.12 -45.69
CA ALA A 628 35.62 9.99 -47.07
C ALA A 628 35.43 11.41 -47.62
N HIS A 629 36.24 11.79 -48.62
CA HIS A 629 36.04 13.03 -49.37
C HIS A 629 34.78 12.96 -50.22
#